data_AF-A0A7V7E4Q2-F1
#
_entry.id   AF-A0A7V7E4Q2-F1
#
_cell.length_a   1.000
_cell.length_b   1.000
_cell.length_c   1.000
_cell.angle_alpha   90.00
_cell.angle_beta   90.00
_cell.angle_gamma   90.00
#
_symmetry.space_group_name_H-M   'P 1'
#
loop_
_entity.id
_entity.type
_entity.pdbx_description
1 polymer ?
#
loop_
_entity_poly.entity_id
_entity_poly.type
_entity_poly.pdbx_seq_one_letter_code
_entity_poly.pdbx_strand_id
1 'polypeptide(L)'
;MLEVLTFYGQEKAEGLASKELIGHSISALIPFWQDMMVDAIKGQTCRAYYRCRRDELAKKFPARAAGSLPSPVDGAGPAAFDNTIRRELATISAALAFCKEEGHIIDPPAVWLPPKRPAKQRWLTRQEAAKLIRAARNNYKTKHHLPLFILIGLYMGQRKQAILGLQWVQNFTGGWVDLDGAVIHWKAEEERESNKKRPRSPIPKRLMRFLRYARRRSRQYVFEQNLTGPDGKLKLAPIGNVGHGFASAACYAGMGMLEKVGRARKARGGIEIPENIPHAEISPHVLRHTCITWLLQRGVPIREVAGFVGATEKIIEEVYGHHHPDHMGRARAALDRS
;
A
#
# COMPACT_ATOMS: atom_id res chain seq x y z
N MET A 1 23.28 5.84 -22.18
CA MET A 1 22.13 5.62 -21.27
C MET A 1 22.41 6.04 -19.84
N LEU A 2 23.62 5.80 -19.32
CA LEU A 2 24.01 6.24 -17.98
C LEU A 2 23.76 7.74 -17.76
N GLU A 3 24.21 8.58 -18.69
CA GLU A 3 24.05 10.05 -18.62
C GLU A 3 22.58 10.48 -18.49
N VAL A 4 21.68 9.89 -19.28
CA VAL A 4 20.23 10.15 -19.22
C VAL A 4 19.65 9.84 -17.84
N LEU A 5 20.03 8.69 -17.26
CA LEU A 5 19.54 8.26 -15.96
C LEU A 5 20.11 9.12 -14.82
N THR A 6 21.39 9.51 -14.91
CA THR A 6 22.04 10.40 -13.95
C THR A 6 21.42 11.79 -13.99
N PHE A 7 21.25 12.36 -15.19
CA PHE A 7 20.60 13.65 -15.41
C PHE A 7 19.18 13.68 -14.84
N TYR A 8 18.38 12.66 -15.15
CA TYR A 8 17.03 12.54 -14.58
C TYR A 8 17.05 12.41 -13.05
N GLY A 9 18.03 11.68 -12.50
CA GLY A 9 18.21 11.51 -11.07
C GLY A 9 18.53 12.81 -10.34
N GLN A 10 19.43 13.62 -10.89
CA GLN A 10 19.89 14.88 -10.30
C GLN A 10 18.85 15.99 -10.47
N GLU A 11 18.39 16.23 -11.70
CA GLU A 11 17.61 17.43 -12.01
C GLU A 11 16.11 17.29 -11.71
N LYS A 12 15.55 16.08 -11.86
CA LYS A 12 14.11 15.84 -11.69
C LYS A 12 13.78 15.02 -10.46
N ALA A 13 14.53 13.95 -10.19
CA ALA A 13 14.15 13.03 -9.14
C ALA A 13 14.27 13.62 -7.73
N GLU A 14 15.21 14.55 -7.48
CA GLU A 14 15.39 15.17 -6.16
C GLU A 14 14.16 15.95 -5.67
N GLY A 15 13.46 16.63 -6.59
CA GLY A 15 12.23 17.36 -6.30
C GLY A 15 10.99 16.47 -6.14
N LEU A 16 11.09 15.17 -6.43
CA LEU A 16 9.95 14.26 -6.37
C LEU A 16 9.82 13.58 -4.99
N ALA A 17 8.58 13.47 -4.53
CA ALA A 17 8.25 12.76 -3.29
C ALA A 17 8.65 11.26 -3.29
N SER A 18 8.98 10.70 -4.46
CA SER A 18 9.41 9.31 -4.65
C SER A 18 10.90 9.17 -4.98
N LYS A 19 11.75 10.15 -4.66
CA LYS A 19 13.18 10.17 -4.98
C LYS A 19 13.93 8.89 -4.64
N GLU A 20 13.69 8.32 -3.45
CA GLU A 20 14.34 7.08 -2.99
C GLU A 20 13.97 5.88 -3.90
N LEU A 21 12.71 5.78 -4.30
CA LEU A 21 12.23 4.71 -5.18
C LEU A 21 12.81 4.86 -6.59
N ILE A 22 12.96 6.10 -7.06
CA ILE A 22 13.60 6.39 -8.35
C ILE A 22 15.07 6.02 -8.28
N GLY A 23 15.78 6.41 -7.21
CA GLY A 23 17.17 6.03 -6.96
C GLY A 23 17.38 4.51 -6.99
N HIS A 24 16.55 3.74 -6.27
CA HIS A 24 16.59 2.27 -6.34
C HIS A 24 16.36 1.71 -7.74
N SER A 25 15.47 2.35 -8.52
CA SER A 25 15.19 1.94 -9.89
C SER A 25 16.37 2.25 -10.81
N ILE A 26 17.00 3.42 -10.67
CA ILE A 26 18.21 3.80 -11.42
C ILE A 26 19.36 2.84 -11.08
N SER A 27 19.62 2.58 -9.80
CA SER A 27 20.67 1.62 -9.40
C SER A 27 20.44 0.21 -9.96
N ALA A 28 19.19 -0.20 -10.13
CA ALA A 28 18.82 -1.48 -10.74
C ALA A 28 18.98 -1.52 -12.27
N LEU A 29 18.96 -0.36 -12.92
CA LEU A 29 19.07 -0.22 -14.37
C LEU A 29 20.52 -0.13 -14.83
N ILE A 30 21.36 0.58 -14.07
CA ILE A 30 22.76 0.85 -14.43
C ILE A 30 23.53 -0.41 -14.85
N PRO A 31 23.53 -1.53 -14.11
CA PRO A 31 24.37 -2.69 -14.44
C PRO A 31 24.10 -3.29 -15.83
N PHE A 32 22.89 -3.12 -16.38
CA PHE A 32 22.54 -3.63 -17.71
C PHE A 32 22.66 -2.58 -18.80
N TRP A 33 22.37 -1.32 -18.48
CA TRP A 33 22.22 -0.25 -19.48
C TRP A 33 23.41 0.71 -19.56
N GLN A 34 24.39 0.64 -18.64
CA GLN A 34 25.47 1.64 -18.54
C GLN A 34 26.23 1.85 -19.86
N ASP A 35 26.56 0.78 -20.56
CA ASP A 35 27.39 0.80 -21.78
C ASP A 35 26.55 0.93 -23.06
N MET A 36 25.23 1.09 -22.93
CA MET A 36 24.31 1.19 -24.05
C MET A 36 24.00 2.65 -24.39
N MET A 37 23.88 2.95 -25.67
CA MET A 37 23.34 4.21 -26.16
C MET A 37 21.82 4.25 -26.08
N VAL A 38 21.23 5.44 -26.22
CA VAL A 38 19.77 5.63 -26.12
C VAL A 38 19.03 4.89 -27.23
N ASP A 39 19.60 4.86 -28.43
CA ASP A 39 19.08 4.15 -29.61
C ASP A 39 19.01 2.62 -29.45
N ALA A 40 19.78 2.07 -28.51
CA ALA A 40 19.73 0.66 -28.14
C ALA A 40 18.44 0.29 -27.39
N ILE A 41 17.64 1.27 -26.95
CA ILE A 41 16.33 1.00 -26.37
C ILE A 41 15.35 0.57 -27.46
N LYS A 42 15.10 -0.73 -27.50
CA LYS A 42 14.18 -1.40 -28.41
C LYS A 42 13.35 -2.39 -27.62
N GLY A 43 12.22 -2.82 -28.17
CA GLY A 43 11.39 -3.85 -27.51
C GLY A 43 12.19 -5.12 -27.17
N GLN A 44 13.18 -5.50 -28.00
CA GLN A 44 14.06 -6.64 -27.77
C GLN A 44 14.98 -6.44 -26.56
N THR A 45 15.63 -5.28 -26.42
CA THR A 45 16.54 -5.00 -25.29
C THR A 45 15.77 -4.82 -23.98
N CYS A 46 14.57 -4.22 -24.01
CA CYS A 46 13.69 -4.18 -22.83
C CYS A 46 13.26 -5.59 -22.36
N ARG A 47 12.97 -6.50 -23.30
CA ARG A 47 12.66 -7.91 -22.99
C ARG A 47 13.89 -8.68 -22.49
N ALA A 48 15.07 -8.39 -23.02
CA ALA A 48 16.32 -8.96 -22.53
C ALA A 48 16.62 -8.52 -21.08
N TYR A 49 16.48 -7.22 -20.79
CA TYR A 49 16.57 -6.69 -19.43
C TYR A 49 15.56 -7.39 -18.51
N TYR A 50 14.30 -7.51 -18.94
CA TYR A 50 13.26 -8.18 -18.16
C TYR A 50 13.64 -9.60 -17.76
N ARG A 51 14.16 -10.41 -18.70
CA ARG A 51 14.60 -11.80 -18.42
C ARG A 51 15.76 -11.82 -17.42
N CYS A 52 16.82 -11.05 -17.70
CA CYS A 52 18.01 -10.97 -16.84
C CYS A 52 17.66 -10.53 -15.42
N ARG A 53 16.89 -9.44 -15.30
CA ARG A 53 16.49 -8.85 -14.01
C ARG A 53 15.57 -9.77 -13.21
N ARG A 54 14.66 -10.49 -13.88
CA ARG A 54 13.79 -11.48 -13.24
C ARG A 54 14.61 -12.62 -12.63
N ASP A 55 15.62 -13.12 -13.34
CA ASP A 55 16.46 -14.22 -12.88
C ASP A 55 17.36 -13.77 -11.70
N GLU A 56 17.88 -12.54 -11.74
CA GLU A 56 18.58 -11.92 -10.61
C GLU A 56 17.68 -11.81 -9.37
N LEU A 57 16.45 -11.30 -9.53
CA LEU A 57 15.49 -11.17 -8.44
C LEU A 57 15.02 -12.53 -7.91
N ALA A 58 14.90 -13.54 -8.76
CA ALA A 58 14.56 -14.90 -8.34
C ALA A 58 15.67 -15.52 -7.48
N LYS A 59 16.95 -15.29 -7.83
CA LYS A 59 18.11 -15.70 -7.01
C LYS A 59 18.13 -14.96 -5.66
N LYS A 60 17.83 -13.67 -5.66
CA LYS A 60 17.82 -12.84 -4.44
C LYS A 60 16.63 -13.13 -3.52
N PHE A 61 15.49 -13.53 -4.07
CA PHE A 61 14.24 -13.75 -3.33
C PHE A 61 13.57 -15.09 -3.72
N PRO A 62 14.19 -16.24 -3.39
CA PRO A 62 13.73 -17.55 -3.84
C PRO A 62 12.31 -17.88 -3.37
N ALA A 63 11.95 -17.53 -2.13
CA ALA A 63 10.60 -17.74 -1.58
C ALA A 63 9.51 -17.00 -2.38
N ARG A 64 9.83 -15.84 -2.96
CA ARG A 64 8.89 -15.05 -3.76
C ARG A 64 8.78 -15.54 -5.20
N ALA A 65 9.82 -16.23 -5.70
CA ALA A 65 9.83 -16.86 -7.02
C ALA A 65 9.04 -18.19 -7.02
N ALA A 66 9.19 -19.00 -5.97
CA ALA A 66 8.57 -20.32 -5.85
C ALA A 66 7.02 -20.29 -5.91
N GLY A 67 6.39 -19.19 -5.50
CA GLY A 67 4.92 -19.03 -5.51
C GLY A 67 4.34 -18.37 -6.77
N SER A 68 5.06 -18.35 -7.89
CA SER A 68 4.64 -17.61 -9.09
C SER A 68 4.60 -18.48 -10.35
N LEU A 69 3.64 -18.17 -11.23
CA LEU A 69 3.55 -18.75 -12.57
C LEU A 69 4.77 -18.33 -13.42
N PRO A 70 5.21 -19.16 -14.38
CA PRO A 70 6.25 -18.80 -15.35
C PRO A 70 5.84 -17.57 -16.18
N SER A 71 6.83 -16.79 -16.60
CA SER A 71 6.63 -15.39 -17.02
C SER A 71 6.12 -15.17 -18.44
N PRO A 72 5.52 -13.99 -18.75
CA PRO A 72 4.62 -13.75 -19.87
C PRO A 72 5.24 -13.65 -21.26
N VAL A 73 6.50 -14.03 -21.46
CA VAL A 73 7.14 -13.86 -22.77
C VAL A 73 6.52 -14.79 -23.83
N ASP A 74 5.68 -15.77 -23.42
CA ASP A 74 5.02 -16.78 -24.27
C ASP A 74 3.47 -16.89 -24.07
N GLY A 75 2.79 -15.83 -23.61
CA GLY A 75 1.30 -15.78 -23.64
C GLY A 75 0.54 -16.24 -22.39
N ALA A 76 1.22 -16.50 -21.26
CA ALA A 76 0.58 -16.72 -19.96
C ALA A 76 0.63 -15.47 -19.05
N GLY A 77 -0.26 -15.41 -18.04
CA GLY A 77 -0.49 -14.24 -17.17
C GLY A 77 0.71 -13.72 -16.36
N PRO A 78 0.53 -12.63 -15.57
CA PRO A 78 1.64 -11.87 -15.00
C PRO A 78 2.39 -12.62 -13.88
N ALA A 79 3.73 -12.61 -13.94
CA ALA A 79 4.63 -13.40 -13.10
C ALA A 79 5.29 -12.61 -11.97
N ALA A 80 6.04 -13.32 -11.10
CA ALA A 80 6.85 -12.74 -10.03
C ALA A 80 7.65 -11.53 -10.51
N PHE A 81 7.70 -10.47 -9.70
CA PHE A 81 8.49 -9.27 -9.95
C PHE A 81 8.08 -8.36 -11.13
N ASP A 82 7.09 -8.72 -11.95
CA ASP A 82 6.63 -7.89 -13.09
C ASP A 82 6.35 -6.43 -12.72
N ASN A 83 5.69 -6.18 -11.60
CA ASN A 83 5.41 -4.81 -11.14
C ASN A 83 6.68 -4.06 -10.71
N THR A 84 7.72 -4.76 -10.24
CA THR A 84 9.02 -4.15 -9.91
C THR A 84 9.73 -3.78 -11.20
N ILE A 85 9.89 -4.73 -12.12
CA ILE A 85 10.59 -4.51 -13.40
C ILE A 85 9.86 -3.48 -14.27
N ARG A 86 8.52 -3.51 -14.28
CA ARG A 86 7.71 -2.49 -14.95
C ARG A 86 7.97 -1.09 -14.41
N ARG A 87 8.20 -0.92 -13.10
CA ARG A 87 8.55 0.39 -12.51
C ARG A 87 9.96 0.82 -12.89
N GLU A 88 10.91 -0.10 -12.89
CA GLU A 88 12.28 0.15 -13.36
C GLU A 88 12.24 0.64 -14.83
N LEU A 89 11.60 -0.10 -15.73
CA LEU A 89 11.46 0.32 -17.14
C LEU A 89 10.63 1.60 -17.32
N ALA A 90 9.58 1.82 -16.52
CA ALA A 90 8.85 3.09 -16.54
C ALA A 90 9.71 4.28 -16.08
N THR A 91 10.74 4.05 -15.27
CA THR A 91 11.71 5.09 -14.88
C THR A 91 12.57 5.48 -16.08
N ILE A 92 12.99 4.53 -16.93
CA ILE A 92 13.65 4.86 -18.21
C ILE A 92 12.72 5.71 -19.08
N SER A 93 11.46 5.28 -19.24
CA SER A 93 10.49 6.01 -20.06
C SER A 93 10.29 7.45 -19.57
N ALA A 94 10.25 7.66 -18.25
CA ALA A 94 10.16 8.98 -17.65
C ALA A 94 11.43 9.82 -17.84
N ALA A 95 12.60 9.20 -17.71
CA ALA A 95 13.89 9.86 -17.95
C ALA A 95 14.04 10.33 -19.40
N LEU A 96 13.67 9.48 -20.37
CA LEU A 96 13.66 9.84 -21.79
C LEU A 96 12.68 10.97 -22.11
N ALA A 97 11.48 10.92 -21.54
CA ALA A 97 10.49 11.98 -21.70
C ALA A 97 11.02 13.31 -21.13
N PHE A 98 11.69 13.28 -19.98
CA PHE A 98 12.32 14.46 -19.42
C PHE A 98 13.47 15.00 -20.28
N CYS A 99 14.35 14.15 -20.79
CA CYS A 99 15.39 14.57 -21.73
C CYS A 99 14.82 15.17 -23.02
N LYS A 100 13.62 14.75 -23.44
CA LYS A 100 12.90 15.41 -24.55
C LYS A 100 12.40 16.80 -24.16
N GLU A 101 11.79 16.94 -22.99
CA GLU A 101 11.30 18.22 -22.45
C GLU A 101 12.44 19.26 -22.37
N GLU A 102 13.63 18.84 -21.94
CA GLU A 102 14.83 19.68 -21.81
C GLU A 102 15.62 19.84 -23.13
N GLY A 103 15.17 19.22 -24.23
CA GLY A 103 15.80 19.38 -25.55
C GLY A 103 17.07 18.55 -25.80
N HIS A 104 17.43 17.63 -24.90
CA HIS A 104 18.56 16.71 -25.09
C HIS A 104 18.28 15.60 -26.12
N ILE A 105 17.01 15.24 -26.33
CA ILE A 105 16.58 14.20 -27.27
C ILE A 105 15.38 14.71 -28.07
N ILE A 106 15.42 14.57 -29.40
CA ILE A 106 14.32 15.01 -30.27
C ILE A 106 13.15 14.01 -30.21
N ASP A 107 13.43 12.73 -30.41
CA ASP A 107 12.43 11.68 -30.39
C ASP A 107 12.86 10.48 -29.52
N PRO A 108 12.29 10.34 -28.31
CA PRO A 108 12.66 9.27 -27.40
C PRO A 108 12.09 7.92 -27.85
N PRO A 109 12.88 6.84 -27.81
CA PRO A 109 12.41 5.52 -28.21
C PRO A 109 11.32 4.98 -27.27
N ALA A 110 10.38 4.22 -27.84
CA ALA A 110 9.29 3.60 -27.09
C ALA A 110 9.81 2.45 -26.20
N VAL A 111 9.57 2.57 -24.89
CA VAL A 111 9.96 1.55 -23.91
C VAL A 111 8.85 0.51 -23.77
N TRP A 112 9.18 -0.77 -24.03
CA TRP A 112 8.24 -1.86 -23.79
C TRP A 112 8.10 -2.12 -22.28
N LEU A 113 6.86 -2.34 -21.81
CA LEU A 113 6.54 -2.59 -20.40
C LEU A 113 5.85 -3.95 -20.21
N PRO A 114 6.25 -4.76 -19.21
CA PRO A 114 5.57 -6.00 -18.84
C PRO A 114 4.09 -5.77 -18.51
N PRO A 115 3.19 -6.75 -18.72
CA PRO A 115 1.77 -6.60 -18.45
C PRO A 115 1.53 -6.20 -16.98
N LYS A 116 0.55 -5.32 -16.76
CA LYS A 116 0.16 -4.91 -15.41
C LYS A 116 -0.55 -6.07 -14.73
N ARG A 117 -0.16 -6.38 -13.49
CA ARG A 117 -0.88 -7.37 -12.70
C ARG A 117 -2.34 -6.95 -12.46
N PRO A 118 -3.31 -7.87 -12.51
CA PRO A 118 -4.66 -7.57 -12.07
C PRO A 118 -4.63 -7.14 -10.60
N ALA A 119 -5.49 -6.20 -10.25
CA ALA A 119 -5.65 -5.78 -8.86
C ALA A 119 -6.18 -6.96 -8.05
N LYS A 120 -5.59 -7.23 -6.88
CA LYS A 120 -6.11 -8.25 -5.97
C LYS A 120 -7.45 -7.79 -5.41
N GLN A 121 -8.53 -8.49 -5.74
CA GLN A 121 -9.88 -8.22 -5.22
C GLN A 121 -10.16 -9.07 -3.97
N ARG A 122 -9.45 -8.80 -2.88
CA ARG A 122 -9.62 -9.49 -1.59
C ARG A 122 -10.16 -8.53 -0.53
N TRP A 123 -11.25 -8.92 0.13
CA TRP A 123 -11.86 -8.21 1.27
C TRP A 123 -12.18 -9.20 2.39
N LEU A 124 -12.24 -8.76 3.64
CA LEU A 124 -12.38 -9.63 4.82
C LEU A 124 -13.84 -9.92 5.20
N THR A 125 -14.12 -11.16 5.58
CA THR A 125 -15.37 -11.47 6.28
C THR A 125 -15.39 -10.88 7.69
N ARG A 126 -16.57 -10.81 8.32
CA ARG A 126 -16.71 -10.34 9.71
C ARG A 126 -15.91 -11.22 10.69
N GLN A 127 -15.89 -12.53 10.46
CA GLN A 127 -15.14 -13.48 11.27
C GLN A 127 -13.64 -13.31 11.08
N GLU A 128 -13.15 -13.13 9.86
CA GLU A 128 -11.75 -12.88 9.56
C GLU A 128 -11.26 -11.57 10.19
N ALA A 129 -12.03 -10.49 10.09
CA ALA A 129 -11.72 -9.22 10.74
C ALA A 129 -11.63 -9.38 12.27
N ALA A 130 -12.53 -10.16 12.87
CA ALA A 130 -12.49 -10.45 14.31
C ALA A 130 -11.26 -11.28 14.71
N LYS A 131 -10.90 -12.30 13.91
CA LYS A 131 -9.67 -13.10 14.11
C LYS A 131 -8.42 -12.22 14.00
N LEU A 132 -8.36 -11.32 13.02
CA LEU A 132 -7.24 -10.40 12.80
C LEU A 132 -7.06 -9.44 13.99
N ILE A 133 -8.14 -8.82 14.47
CA ILE A 133 -8.10 -7.93 15.65
C ILE A 133 -7.67 -8.72 16.90
N ARG A 134 -8.16 -9.95 17.07
CA ARG A 134 -7.78 -10.81 18.20
C ARG A 134 -6.29 -11.16 18.16
N ALA A 135 -5.76 -11.55 17.01
CA ALA A 135 -4.34 -11.83 16.82
C ALA A 135 -3.49 -10.60 17.13
N ALA A 136 -3.87 -9.43 16.61
CA ALA A 136 -3.18 -8.16 16.89
C ALA A 136 -3.19 -7.77 18.38
N ARG A 137 -4.25 -8.10 19.12
CA ARG A 137 -4.34 -7.83 20.57
C ARG A 137 -3.44 -8.73 21.42
N ASN A 138 -3.14 -9.93 20.92
CA ASN A 138 -2.39 -10.94 21.65
C ASN A 138 -0.87 -10.79 21.49
N ASN A 139 -0.39 -9.80 20.75
CA ASN A 139 1.02 -9.56 20.51
C ASN A 139 1.56 -8.41 21.38
N TYR A 140 2.53 -8.67 22.26
CA TYR A 140 2.95 -7.69 23.26
C TYR A 140 3.60 -6.43 22.68
N LYS A 141 4.31 -6.54 21.54
CA LYS A 141 4.95 -5.41 20.86
C LYS A 141 3.94 -4.51 20.16
N THR A 142 2.86 -5.09 19.64
CA THR A 142 1.93 -4.37 18.74
C THR A 142 0.54 -4.13 19.31
N LYS A 143 0.18 -4.75 20.46
CA LYS A 143 -1.15 -4.67 21.09
C LYS A 143 -1.67 -3.25 21.32
N HIS A 144 -0.79 -2.26 21.46
CA HIS A 144 -1.18 -0.88 21.74
C HIS A 144 -1.58 -0.09 20.50
N HIS A 145 -1.03 -0.42 19.32
CA HIS A 145 -1.22 0.36 18.10
C HIS A 145 -1.89 -0.43 16.97
N LEU A 146 -1.54 -1.71 16.78
CA LEU A 146 -2.02 -2.49 15.63
C LEU A 146 -3.54 -2.76 15.67
N PRO A 147 -4.16 -3.10 16.83
CA PRO A 147 -5.62 -3.22 16.89
C PRO A 147 -6.35 -1.92 16.52
N LEU A 148 -5.85 -0.77 16.99
CA LEU A 148 -6.40 0.53 16.65
C LEU A 148 -6.25 0.84 15.15
N PHE A 149 -5.07 0.55 14.59
CA PHE A 149 -4.81 0.71 13.15
C PHE A 149 -5.80 -0.12 12.33
N ILE A 150 -6.04 -1.38 12.70
CA ILE A 150 -6.99 -2.26 12.03
C ILE A 150 -8.41 -1.69 12.13
N LEU A 151 -8.83 -1.24 13.32
CA LEU A 151 -10.15 -0.65 13.53
C LEU A 151 -10.35 0.60 12.67
N ILE A 152 -9.41 1.56 12.70
CA ILE A 152 -9.50 2.76 11.87
C ILE A 152 -9.58 2.38 10.38
N GLY A 153 -8.76 1.42 9.92
CA GLY A 153 -8.80 0.94 8.54
C GLY A 153 -10.15 0.34 8.15
N LEU A 154 -10.77 -0.47 9.02
CA LEU A 154 -12.07 -1.10 8.76
C LEU A 154 -13.26 -0.12 8.83
N TYR A 155 -13.20 0.88 9.70
CA TYR A 155 -14.29 1.84 9.88
C TYR A 155 -14.20 3.03 8.91
N MET A 156 -12.99 3.47 8.56
CA MET A 156 -12.77 4.72 7.81
C MET A 156 -12.25 4.48 6.39
N GLY A 157 -11.75 3.28 6.09
CA GLY A 157 -11.30 2.92 4.74
C GLY A 157 -10.09 3.71 4.23
N GLN A 158 -9.30 4.34 5.10
CA GLN A 158 -8.20 5.22 4.69
C GLN A 158 -6.90 4.47 4.35
N ARG A 159 -6.02 5.15 3.61
CA ARG A 159 -4.73 4.57 3.20
C ARG A 159 -3.81 4.44 4.43
N LYS A 160 -2.97 3.39 4.45
CA LYS A 160 -2.03 3.09 5.55
C LYS A 160 -1.28 4.33 6.04
N GLN A 161 -0.66 5.08 5.13
CA GLN A 161 0.13 6.26 5.51
C GLN A 161 -0.71 7.40 6.08
N ALA A 162 -1.94 7.59 5.59
CA ALA A 162 -2.85 8.60 6.14
C ALA A 162 -3.29 8.24 7.57
N ILE A 163 -3.48 6.95 7.86
CA ILE A 163 -3.81 6.48 9.21
C ILE A 163 -2.62 6.66 10.16
N LEU A 164 -1.42 6.24 9.75
CA LEU A 164 -0.22 6.33 10.60
C LEU A 164 0.24 7.77 10.84
N GLY A 165 -0.02 8.67 9.89
CA GLY A 165 0.31 10.09 10.02
C GLY A 165 -0.70 10.92 10.82
N LEU A 166 -1.73 10.31 11.41
CA LEU A 166 -2.70 11.04 12.23
C LEU A 166 -2.06 11.60 13.50
N GLN A 167 -2.40 12.85 13.81
CA GLN A 167 -2.01 13.57 15.02
C GLN A 167 -3.24 13.96 15.87
N TRP A 168 -3.00 14.34 17.12
CA TRP A 168 -4.07 14.80 18.02
C TRP A 168 -4.37 16.30 17.90
N VAL A 169 -3.47 17.07 17.27
CA VAL A 169 -3.58 18.51 17.13
C VAL A 169 -3.46 18.88 15.65
N GLN A 170 -4.10 19.98 15.27
CA GLN A 170 -3.92 20.62 13.97
C GLN A 170 -2.44 20.87 13.68
N ASN A 171 -2.04 20.64 12.43
CA ASN A 171 -0.65 20.67 12.01
C ASN A 171 -0.54 20.80 10.48
N PHE A 172 0.68 21.05 10.01
CA PHE A 172 0.98 21.27 8.59
C PHE A 172 1.46 20.01 7.84
N THR A 173 1.62 18.87 8.52
CA THR A 173 2.31 17.69 7.94
C THR A 173 1.38 16.49 7.68
N GLY A 174 0.25 16.39 8.37
CA GLY A 174 -0.68 15.29 8.23
C GLY A 174 -2.08 15.57 8.81
N GLY A 175 -2.91 14.52 8.79
CA GLY A 175 -4.25 14.60 9.34
C GLY A 175 -4.28 14.71 10.86
N TRP A 176 -5.42 15.13 11.41
CA TRP A 176 -5.61 15.28 12.85
C TRP A 176 -7.01 14.80 13.29
N VAL A 177 -7.13 14.47 14.58
CA VAL A 177 -8.36 13.93 15.18
C VAL A 177 -9.00 14.96 16.10
N ASP A 178 -10.20 15.41 15.75
CA ASP A 178 -11.07 16.22 16.60
C ASP A 178 -11.97 15.29 17.42
N LEU A 179 -11.63 15.08 18.69
CA LEU A 179 -12.43 14.24 19.58
C LEU A 179 -13.71 14.93 20.06
N ASP A 180 -13.73 16.27 20.08
CA ASP A 180 -14.83 17.08 20.58
C ASP A 180 -15.88 17.29 19.48
N GLY A 181 -15.43 17.66 18.28
CA GLY A 181 -16.26 17.69 17.07
C GLY A 181 -16.62 16.30 16.52
N ALA A 182 -15.99 15.24 17.03
CA ALA A 182 -16.15 13.86 16.58
C ALA A 182 -15.85 13.66 15.09
N VAL A 183 -14.80 14.30 14.59
CA VAL A 183 -14.37 14.27 13.18
C VAL A 183 -12.89 13.94 13.07
N ILE A 184 -12.51 13.21 12.02
CA ILE A 184 -11.10 13.08 11.61
C ILE A 184 -10.90 13.90 10.34
N HIS A 185 -9.90 14.76 10.38
CA HIS A 185 -9.39 15.49 9.22
C HIS A 185 -8.24 14.67 8.64
N TRP A 186 -8.42 14.07 7.45
CA TRP A 186 -7.39 13.20 6.86
C TRP A 186 -6.25 13.95 6.16
N LYS A 187 -6.32 15.27 6.17
CA LYS A 187 -5.46 16.20 5.45
C LYS A 187 -4.97 17.27 6.43
N ALA A 188 -3.75 17.76 6.24
CA ALA A 188 -3.31 18.96 6.96
C ALA A 188 -4.04 20.20 6.43
N GLU A 189 -4.11 21.25 7.24
CA GLU A 189 -4.90 22.46 6.98
C GLU A 189 -4.56 23.11 5.63
N GLU A 190 -3.27 23.21 5.31
CA GLU A 190 -2.77 23.85 4.08
C GLU A 190 -2.21 22.87 3.04
N GLU A 191 -2.37 21.56 3.21
CA GLU A 191 -1.87 20.58 2.23
C GLU A 191 -2.55 20.87 0.87
N ARG A 192 -1.83 20.88 -0.25
CA ARG A 192 -2.50 21.01 -1.56
C ARG A 192 -3.32 19.75 -1.84
N GLU A 193 -4.56 19.93 -2.32
CA GLU A 193 -5.38 18.80 -2.71
C GLU A 193 -4.78 18.11 -3.94
N SER A 194 -4.51 16.81 -3.81
CA SER A 194 -4.10 15.97 -4.93
C SER A 194 -5.30 15.15 -5.44
N ASN A 195 -5.13 14.50 -6.59
CA ASN A 195 -6.08 13.49 -7.10
C ASN A 195 -6.39 12.39 -6.06
N LYS A 196 -5.51 12.18 -5.07
CA LYS A 196 -5.78 11.34 -3.90
C LYS A 196 -6.46 12.16 -2.82
N LYS A 197 -7.78 12.38 -2.99
CA LYS A 197 -8.60 13.11 -2.02
C LYS A 197 -8.48 12.52 -0.60
N ARG A 198 -8.46 13.39 0.40
CA ARG A 198 -8.41 13.07 1.83
C ARG A 198 -9.51 13.86 2.53
N PRO A 199 -10.71 13.28 2.69
CA PRO A 199 -11.88 14.02 3.15
C PRO A 199 -11.79 14.37 4.64
N ARG A 200 -12.77 15.11 5.14
CA ARG A 200 -13.14 15.08 6.56
C ARG A 200 -14.15 13.96 6.77
N SER A 201 -14.01 13.17 7.83
CA SER A 201 -14.90 12.03 8.08
C SER A 201 -15.41 12.02 9.53
N PRO A 202 -16.73 11.89 9.75
CA PRO A 202 -17.28 11.76 11.09
C PRO A 202 -16.83 10.44 11.73
N ILE A 203 -16.53 10.48 13.03
CA ILE A 203 -16.06 9.33 13.81
C ILE A 203 -17.26 8.45 14.21
N PRO A 204 -17.31 7.17 13.80
CA PRO A 204 -18.34 6.27 14.28
C PRO A 204 -18.28 6.10 15.81
N LYS A 205 -19.45 6.06 16.47
CA LYS A 205 -19.56 5.92 17.95
C LYS A 205 -18.69 4.79 18.53
N ARG A 206 -18.61 3.65 17.82
CA ARG A 206 -17.79 2.50 18.22
C ARG A 206 -16.29 2.80 18.19
N LEU A 207 -15.82 3.59 17.22
CA LEU A 207 -14.41 3.96 17.08
C LEU A 207 -13.99 5.02 18.12
N MET A 208 -14.91 5.94 18.46
CA MET A 208 -14.67 7.03 19.41
C MET A 208 -14.09 6.54 20.75
N ARG A 209 -14.62 5.44 21.30
CA ARG A 209 -14.10 4.85 22.55
C ARG A 209 -12.62 4.48 22.46
N PHE A 210 -12.19 3.90 21.34
CA PHE A 210 -10.81 3.48 21.15
C PHE A 210 -9.88 4.67 20.91
N LEU A 211 -10.33 5.71 20.22
CA LEU A 211 -9.56 6.94 20.03
C LEU A 211 -9.35 7.69 21.34
N ARG A 212 -10.38 7.82 22.19
CA ARG A 212 -10.23 8.41 23.54
C ARG A 212 -9.22 7.63 24.39
N TYR A 213 -9.20 6.31 24.27
CA TYR A 213 -8.23 5.48 24.98
C TYR A 213 -6.80 5.63 24.44
N ALA A 214 -6.66 5.78 23.12
CA ALA A 214 -5.38 6.07 22.48
C ALA A 214 -4.84 7.46 22.89
N ARG A 215 -5.71 8.48 22.97
CA ARG A 215 -5.35 9.84 23.39
C ARG A 215 -4.70 9.90 24.76
N ARG A 216 -5.08 9.00 25.67
CA ARG A 216 -4.47 8.91 27.01
C ARG A 216 -3.06 8.33 27.02
N ARG A 217 -2.60 7.72 25.92
CA ARG A 217 -1.33 6.99 25.84
C ARG A 217 -0.30 7.60 24.91
N SER A 218 -0.76 8.32 23.89
CA SER A 218 0.12 9.00 22.95
C SER A 218 -0.03 10.51 23.05
N ARG A 219 1.03 11.24 22.70
CA ARG A 219 1.14 12.68 22.95
C ARG A 219 0.85 13.51 21.72
N GLN A 220 1.61 13.32 20.65
CA GLN A 220 1.49 14.09 19.41
C GLN A 220 0.76 13.28 18.33
N TYR A 221 1.27 12.11 17.99
CA TYR A 221 0.70 11.21 17.00
C TYR A 221 -0.31 10.26 17.64
N VAL A 222 -1.32 9.85 16.87
CA VAL A 222 -2.24 8.78 17.29
C VAL A 222 -1.49 7.45 17.43
N PHE A 223 -0.49 7.24 16.57
CA PHE A 223 0.33 6.03 16.51
C PHE A 223 1.79 6.34 16.87
N GLU A 224 2.12 6.18 18.14
CA GLU A 224 3.48 6.37 18.67
C GLU A 224 4.05 5.08 19.25
N GLN A 225 5.37 4.98 19.24
CA GLN A 225 6.13 3.94 19.91
C GLN A 225 7.34 4.55 20.63
N ASN A 226 7.79 3.88 21.68
CA ASN A 226 9.07 4.19 22.30
C ASN A 226 10.19 3.60 21.45
N LEU A 227 11.13 4.44 21.04
CA LEU A 227 12.38 4.04 20.41
C LEU A 227 13.54 4.38 21.34
N THR A 228 14.51 3.48 21.45
CA THR A 228 15.77 3.78 22.12
C THR A 228 16.62 4.63 21.20
N GLY A 229 16.95 5.85 21.62
CA GLY A 229 17.88 6.72 20.92
C GLY A 229 19.31 6.19 20.98
N PRO A 230 20.24 6.75 20.18
CA PRO A 230 21.66 6.40 20.23
C PRO A 230 22.28 6.63 21.61
N ASP A 231 21.68 7.51 22.41
CA ASP A 231 22.03 7.86 23.79
C ASP A 231 21.47 6.89 24.84
N GLY A 232 20.80 5.82 24.41
CA GLY A 232 20.16 4.84 25.30
C GLY A 232 18.84 5.33 25.91
N LYS A 233 18.40 6.57 25.64
CA LYS A 233 17.17 7.13 26.21
C LYS A 233 15.97 6.76 25.35
N LEU A 234 14.82 6.52 25.99
CA LEU A 234 13.57 6.31 25.28
C LEU A 234 13.02 7.63 24.74
N LYS A 235 12.80 7.69 23.43
CA LYS A 235 12.14 8.79 22.73
C LYS A 235 10.84 8.29 22.11
N LEU A 236 9.76 9.05 22.29
CA LEU A 236 8.52 8.83 21.57
C LEU A 236 8.73 9.20 20.10
N ALA A 237 8.35 8.28 19.22
CA ALA A 237 8.44 8.46 17.77
C ALA A 237 7.18 7.94 17.08
N PRO A 238 6.80 8.53 15.94
CA PRO A 238 5.68 8.04 15.14
C PRO A 238 5.96 6.65 14.58
N ILE A 239 4.92 5.82 14.49
CA ILE A 239 5.03 4.50 13.85
C ILE A 239 4.96 4.67 12.33
N GLY A 240 6.10 4.56 11.65
CA GLY A 240 6.17 4.70 10.18
C GLY A 240 5.69 3.49 9.38
N ASN A 241 5.70 2.29 9.98
CA ASN A 241 5.30 1.07 9.27
C ASN A 241 4.72 0.00 10.20
N VAL A 242 3.56 -0.56 9.82
CA VAL A 242 2.90 -1.68 10.51
C VAL A 242 2.91 -2.97 9.70
N GLY A 243 3.60 -3.00 8.54
CA GLY A 243 3.55 -4.11 7.59
C GLY A 243 3.94 -5.45 8.20
N HIS A 244 5.04 -5.48 8.97
CA HIS A 244 5.52 -6.70 9.61
C HIS A 244 4.54 -7.18 10.69
N GLY A 245 4.15 -6.31 11.63
CA GLY A 245 3.17 -6.65 12.67
C GLY A 245 1.82 -7.09 12.09
N PHE A 246 1.36 -6.45 11.02
CA PHE A 246 0.14 -6.81 10.31
C PHE A 246 0.24 -8.19 9.66
N ALA A 247 1.35 -8.47 8.95
CA ALA A 247 1.57 -9.77 8.32
C ALA A 247 1.61 -10.89 9.36
N SER A 248 2.31 -10.66 10.48
CA SER A 248 2.31 -11.58 11.63
C SER A 248 0.88 -11.83 12.13
N ALA A 249 0.12 -10.78 12.45
CA ALA A 249 -1.26 -10.91 12.90
C ALA A 249 -2.16 -11.64 11.89
N ALA A 250 -1.95 -11.43 10.59
CA ALA A 250 -2.68 -12.12 9.54
C ALA A 250 -2.40 -13.63 9.52
N CYS A 251 -1.13 -14.05 9.61
CA CYS A 251 -0.80 -15.47 9.65
C CYS A 251 -1.35 -16.13 10.93
N TYR A 252 -1.25 -15.47 12.09
CA TYR A 252 -1.88 -15.97 13.33
C TYR A 252 -3.42 -15.99 13.29
N ALA A 253 -4.04 -15.20 12.41
CA ALA A 253 -5.47 -15.25 12.14
C ALA A 253 -5.87 -16.32 11.11
N GLY A 254 -4.91 -17.09 10.59
CA GLY A 254 -5.11 -18.13 9.59
C GLY A 254 -5.21 -17.60 8.15
N MET A 255 -4.69 -16.40 7.87
CA MET A 255 -4.71 -15.75 6.55
C MET A 255 -3.30 -15.59 5.98
N GLY A 256 -2.49 -16.63 6.12
CA GLY A 256 -1.10 -16.67 5.68
C GLY A 256 -0.34 -17.83 6.29
N MET A 257 0.90 -18.00 5.86
CA MET A 257 1.80 -19.03 6.35
C MET A 257 2.80 -18.43 7.33
N LEU A 258 2.94 -19.07 8.50
CA LEU A 258 4.12 -18.92 9.33
C LEU A 258 5.09 -19.99 8.87
N GLU A 259 6.27 -19.62 8.36
CA GLU A 259 7.35 -20.59 8.23
C GLU A 259 7.62 -21.20 9.60
N LYS A 260 8.10 -22.45 9.63
CA LYS A 260 8.32 -23.23 10.86
C LYS A 260 9.21 -22.47 11.86
N VAL A 261 8.60 -21.60 12.66
CA VAL A 261 9.20 -21.08 13.89
C VAL A 261 9.25 -22.30 14.80
N GLY A 262 10.44 -22.90 14.90
CA GLY A 262 10.70 -24.11 15.68
C GLY A 262 9.95 -24.00 17.00
N ARG A 263 9.03 -24.95 17.24
CA ARG A 263 8.11 -25.03 18.39
C ARG A 263 7.93 -23.66 19.04
N ALA A 264 6.96 -22.86 18.57
CA ALA A 264 6.50 -21.68 19.30
C ALA A 264 6.31 -22.09 20.77
N ARG A 265 7.33 -21.82 21.61
CA ARG A 265 7.17 -21.88 23.04
C ARG A 265 6.02 -20.91 23.25
N LYS A 266 4.90 -21.40 23.76
CA LYS A 266 3.97 -20.54 24.50
C LYS A 266 4.79 -20.00 25.67
N ALA A 267 5.67 -19.03 25.42
CA ALA A 267 6.23 -18.18 26.44
C ALA A 267 4.98 -17.57 27.08
N ARG A 268 4.87 -17.77 28.40
CA ARG A 268 3.70 -17.42 29.20
C ARG A 268 3.23 -15.99 28.84
N GLY A 269 2.23 -15.83 27.98
CA GLY A 269 1.50 -14.57 27.80
C GLY A 269 1.38 -13.91 26.42
N GLY A 270 1.83 -14.46 25.28
CA GLY A 270 1.55 -13.77 24.00
C GLY A 270 2.07 -14.38 22.70
N ILE A 271 1.66 -13.76 21.59
CA ILE A 271 2.15 -13.99 20.23
C ILE A 271 3.46 -13.19 20.03
N GLU A 272 4.51 -13.84 19.53
CA GLU A 272 5.75 -13.17 19.11
C GLU A 272 5.70 -12.73 17.65
N ILE A 273 6.38 -11.62 17.32
CA ILE A 273 6.60 -11.22 15.93
C ILE A 273 7.83 -12.01 15.46
N PRO A 274 7.74 -12.80 14.38
CA PRO A 274 8.91 -13.47 13.82
C PRO A 274 9.98 -12.46 13.41
N GLU A 275 11.23 -12.89 13.33
CA GLU A 275 12.33 -12.03 12.89
C GLU A 275 12.17 -11.64 11.41
N ASN A 276 11.75 -12.61 10.58
CA ASN A 276 11.42 -12.41 9.17
C ASN A 276 9.94 -12.09 8.95
N ILE A 277 9.66 -11.21 7.97
CA ILE A 277 8.27 -10.88 7.61
C ILE A 277 7.58 -12.12 7.05
N PRO A 278 6.49 -12.59 7.67
CA PRO A 278 5.84 -13.82 7.24
C PRO A 278 5.01 -13.60 5.97
N HIS A 279 4.75 -14.70 5.26
CA HIS A 279 3.97 -14.70 4.02
C HIS A 279 2.46 -14.61 4.32
N ALA A 280 1.98 -13.38 4.50
CA ALA A 280 0.56 -13.10 4.63
C ALA A 280 -0.14 -12.99 3.26
N GLU A 281 -1.34 -13.55 3.16
CA GLU A 281 -2.20 -13.43 1.96
C GLU A 281 -2.75 -12.01 1.81
N ILE A 282 -2.89 -11.31 2.95
CA ILE A 282 -3.46 -9.98 3.06
C ILE A 282 -2.40 -8.94 3.46
N SER A 283 -2.60 -7.72 3.00
CA SER A 283 -1.81 -6.55 3.38
C SER A 283 -2.72 -5.49 4.01
N PRO A 284 -2.18 -4.45 4.68
CA PRO A 284 -3.01 -3.38 5.26
C PRO A 284 -4.03 -2.75 4.31
N HIS A 285 -3.79 -2.80 3.00
CA HIS A 285 -4.74 -2.27 2.01
C HIS A 285 -6.08 -3.03 1.98
N VAL A 286 -6.10 -4.31 2.41
CA VAL A 286 -7.32 -5.12 2.51
C VAL A 286 -8.38 -4.45 3.39
N LEU A 287 -7.98 -3.67 4.40
CA LEU A 287 -8.91 -3.00 5.31
C LEU A 287 -9.76 -1.96 4.57
N ARG A 288 -9.15 -1.24 3.62
CA ARG A 288 -9.85 -0.31 2.74
C ARG A 288 -10.81 -1.04 1.80
N HIS A 289 -10.37 -2.11 1.15
CA HIS A 289 -11.25 -2.94 0.31
C HIS A 289 -12.46 -3.42 1.12
N THR A 290 -12.21 -3.90 2.34
CA THR A 290 -13.25 -4.39 3.26
C THR A 290 -14.24 -3.30 3.65
N CYS A 291 -13.77 -2.11 4.01
CA CYS A 291 -14.63 -0.98 4.34
C CYS A 291 -15.55 -0.62 3.16
N ILE A 292 -14.98 -0.44 1.96
CA ILE A 292 -15.72 -0.11 0.74
C ILE A 292 -16.77 -1.18 0.43
N THR A 293 -16.37 -2.44 0.38
CA THR A 293 -17.29 -3.57 0.11
C THR A 293 -18.41 -3.63 1.14
N TRP A 294 -18.12 -3.45 2.43
CA TRP A 294 -19.14 -3.49 3.47
C TRP A 294 -20.12 -2.31 3.46
N LEU A 295 -19.70 -1.13 2.98
CA LEU A 295 -20.59 0.01 2.78
C LEU A 295 -21.51 -0.24 1.58
N LEU A 296 -20.96 -0.72 0.46
CA LEU A 296 -21.75 -1.02 -0.74
C LEU A 296 -22.74 -2.16 -0.50
N GLN A 297 -22.34 -3.23 0.19
CA GLN A 297 -23.25 -4.32 0.59
C GLN A 297 -24.39 -3.85 1.50
N ARG A 298 -24.24 -2.70 2.18
CA ARG A 298 -25.29 -2.07 2.99
C ARG A 298 -26.18 -1.12 2.19
N GLY A 299 -25.99 -1.03 0.88
CA GLY A 299 -26.74 -0.14 0.01
C GLY A 299 -26.34 1.33 0.10
N VAL A 300 -25.15 1.64 0.63
CA VAL A 300 -24.66 3.03 0.65
C VAL A 300 -24.31 3.44 -0.79
N PRO A 301 -24.83 4.58 -1.30
CA PRO A 301 -24.59 5.01 -2.67
C PRO A 301 -23.10 5.18 -2.98
N ILE A 302 -22.69 4.81 -4.21
CA ILE A 302 -21.29 4.88 -4.68
C ILE A 302 -20.66 6.25 -4.43
N ARG A 303 -21.41 7.33 -4.70
CA ARG A 303 -20.98 8.71 -4.47
C ARG A 303 -20.62 9.00 -3.02
N GLU A 304 -21.44 8.52 -2.08
CA GLU A 304 -21.19 8.69 -0.65
C GLU A 304 -19.97 7.88 -0.20
N VAL A 305 -19.85 6.64 -0.68
CA VAL A 305 -18.66 5.80 -0.40
C VAL A 305 -17.39 6.46 -0.94
N ALA A 306 -17.41 6.95 -2.18
CA ALA A 306 -16.30 7.63 -2.83
C ALA A 306 -15.86 8.88 -2.04
N GLY A 307 -16.82 9.71 -1.65
CA GLY A 307 -16.60 10.87 -0.80
C GLY A 307 -16.02 10.50 0.57
N PHE A 308 -16.55 9.45 1.20
CA PHE A 308 -16.13 9.01 2.53
C PHE A 308 -14.69 8.46 2.56
N VAL A 309 -14.31 7.64 1.55
CA VAL A 309 -12.97 7.03 1.50
C VAL A 309 -11.94 7.86 0.72
N GLY A 310 -12.33 8.98 0.10
CA GLY A 310 -11.44 9.78 -0.75
C GLY A 310 -10.99 9.03 -2.01
N ALA A 311 -11.94 8.44 -2.73
CA ALA A 311 -11.77 7.83 -4.06
C ALA A 311 -12.62 8.56 -5.09
N THR A 312 -12.38 8.30 -6.37
CA THR A 312 -13.30 8.72 -7.44
C THR A 312 -14.44 7.71 -7.56
N GLU A 313 -15.63 8.17 -7.94
CA GLU A 313 -16.80 7.30 -8.17
C GLU A 313 -16.49 6.22 -9.20
N LYS A 314 -15.86 6.60 -10.32
CA LYS A 314 -15.38 5.68 -11.36
C LYS A 314 -14.57 4.52 -10.81
N ILE A 315 -13.61 4.76 -9.91
CA ILE A 315 -12.80 3.69 -9.31
C ILE A 315 -13.64 2.79 -8.41
N ILE A 316 -14.59 3.36 -7.66
CA ILE A 316 -15.47 2.57 -6.78
C ILE A 316 -16.39 1.69 -7.61
N GLU A 317 -16.98 2.24 -8.67
CA GLU A 317 -17.85 1.54 -9.60
C GLU A 317 -17.11 0.39 -10.32
N GLU A 318 -15.98 0.68 -10.97
CA GLU A 318 -15.19 -0.31 -11.71
C GLU A 318 -14.71 -1.48 -10.84
N VAL A 319 -14.30 -1.19 -9.60
CA VAL A 319 -13.65 -2.20 -8.74
C VAL A 319 -14.61 -2.90 -7.80
N TYR A 320 -15.66 -2.21 -7.32
CA TYR A 320 -16.52 -2.72 -6.26
C TYR A 320 -18.03 -2.62 -6.57
N GLY A 321 -18.42 -1.99 -7.68
CA GLY A 321 -19.83 -1.74 -8.01
C GLY A 321 -20.69 -3.02 -7.96
N HIS A 322 -20.10 -4.16 -8.32
CA HIS A 322 -20.73 -5.48 -8.30
C HIS A 322 -21.17 -5.98 -6.91
N HIS A 323 -20.71 -5.36 -5.83
CA HIS A 323 -21.12 -5.71 -4.46
C HIS A 323 -22.35 -4.95 -3.97
N HIS A 324 -22.84 -3.95 -4.72
CA HIS A 324 -24.00 -3.18 -4.32
C HIS A 324 -25.29 -3.98 -4.59
N PRO A 325 -26.30 -3.99 -3.70
CA PRO A 325 -27.55 -4.75 -3.91
C PRO A 325 -28.29 -4.35 -5.19
N ASP A 326 -28.26 -3.07 -5.56
CA ASP A 326 -28.88 -2.58 -6.81
C ASP A 326 -28.12 -2.99 -8.07
N HIS A 327 -26.91 -3.55 -7.96
CA HIS A 327 -26.14 -3.99 -9.11
C HIS A 327 -26.87 -5.14 -9.80
N MET A 328 -27.31 -4.92 -11.03
CA MET A 328 -28.19 -5.82 -11.81
C MET A 328 -29.57 -6.10 -11.21
N GLY A 329 -29.82 -5.76 -9.93
CA GLY A 329 -31.12 -5.96 -9.28
C GLY A 329 -32.26 -5.18 -9.93
N ARG A 330 -32.01 -3.92 -10.33
CA ARG A 330 -33.01 -3.12 -11.07
C ARG A 330 -33.26 -3.64 -12.48
N ALA A 331 -32.21 -4.10 -13.16
CA ALA A 331 -32.32 -4.68 -14.50
C ALA A 331 -33.14 -5.98 -14.46
N ARG A 332 -32.86 -6.85 -13.47
CA ARG A 332 -33.65 -8.06 -13.20
C ARG A 332 -35.11 -7.71 -12.89
N ALA A 333 -35.35 -6.80 -11.95
CA ALA A 333 -36.71 -6.43 -11.55
C ALA A 333 -37.51 -5.78 -12.69
N ALA A 334 -36.85 -5.15 -13.66
CA ALA A 334 -37.51 -4.64 -14.87
C ALA A 334 -37.96 -5.76 -15.81
N LEU A 335 -37.16 -6.84 -15.91
CA LEU A 335 -37.52 -8.04 -16.68
C LEU A 335 -38.59 -8.89 -15.97
N ASP A 336 -38.58 -8.96 -14.64
CA ASP A 336 -39.60 -9.70 -13.88
C ASP A 336 -41.00 -9.03 -13.92
N ARG A 337 -41.11 -7.82 -14.46
CA ARG A 337 -42.36 -7.03 -14.58
C ARG A 337 -43.01 -7.13 -15.97
N SER A 338 -42.44 -7.89 -16.91
CA SER A 338 -43.03 -8.18 -18.22
C SER A 338 -43.81 -9.49 -18.22
#